data_AF-A0A935S845-F1
#
_entry.id   AF-A0A935S845-F1
#
_cell.length_a   1.000
_cell.length_b   1.000
_cell.length_c   1.000
_cell.angle_alpha   90.00
_cell.angle_beta   90.00
_cell.angle_gamma   90.00
#
_symmetry.space_group_name_H-M   'P 1'
#
loop_
_entity.id
_entity.type
_entity.pdbx_description
1 polymer ?
#
loop_
_entity_poly.entity_id
_entity_poly.type
_entity_poly.pdbx_seq_one_letter_code
_entity_poly.pdbx_strand_id
1 'polypeptide(L)' 'MLTVKQRDERTLISQQYYIEKFSKGIGLVYREIKDIYSNTVVANIPVEQRIEKGLIYKQTLVSYGYE' A
#
# COMPACT_ATOMS: atom_id res chain seq x y z
N MET A 1 7.86 17.36 -3.67
CA MET A 1 7.36 15.97 -3.76
C MET A 1 6.00 15.95 -3.08
N LEU A 2 4.97 15.44 -3.75
CA LEU A 2 3.61 15.35 -3.21
C LEU A 2 3.35 13.90 -2.82
N THR A 3 2.80 13.67 -1.63
CA THR A 3 2.35 12.35 -1.19
C THR A 3 0.84 12.41 -0.99
N VAL A 4 0.12 11.48 -1.61
CA VAL A 4 -1.33 11.34 -1.50
C VAL A 4 -1.63 10.02 -0.82
N LYS A 5 -2.30 10.09 0.32
CA LYS A 5 -2.83 8.93 1.04
C LYS A 5 -4.33 8.87 0.75
N GLN A 6 -4.73 7.97 -0.15
CA GLN A 6 -6.13 7.88 -0.60
C GLN A 6 -7.00 7.15 0.42
N ARG A 7 -6.44 6.16 1.13
CA ARG A 7 -7.12 5.43 2.19
C ARG A 7 -6.10 4.87 3.19
N ASP A 8 -6.47 4.88 4.45
CA ASP A 8 -5.70 4.34 5.58
C ASP A 8 -6.66 3.90 6.67
N GLU A 9 -7.25 2.74 6.45
CA GLU A 9 -8.26 2.13 7.32
C GLU A 9 -7.74 0.79 7.82
N ARG A 10 -7.92 0.55 9.11
CA ARG A 10 -7.53 -0.72 9.75
C ARG A 10 -8.62 -1.18 10.70
N THR A 11 -8.90 -2.47 10.65
CA THR A 11 -9.74 -3.18 11.60
C THR A 11 -8.99 -4.38 12.18
N LEU A 12 -9.65 -5.16 13.04
CA LEU A 12 -9.12 -6.43 13.51
C LEU A 12 -9.05 -7.49 12.41
N ILE A 13 -9.76 -7.34 11.29
CA ILE A 13 -9.84 -8.37 10.24
C ILE A 13 -9.34 -7.89 8.89
N SER A 14 -9.07 -6.58 8.74
CA SER A 14 -8.68 -6.00 7.46
C SER A 14 -7.73 -4.82 7.61
N GLN A 15 -6.97 -4.57 6.56
CA GLN A 15 -6.24 -3.33 6.38
C GLN A 15 -6.33 -2.89 4.93
N GLN A 16 -6.69 -1.62 4.76
CA GLN A 16 -6.78 -0.93 3.50
C GLN A 16 -5.88 0.30 3.54
N TYR A 17 -4.80 0.27 2.78
CA TYR A 17 -3.78 1.30 2.75
C TYR A 17 -3.35 1.59 1.32
N TYR A 18 -3.55 2.83 0.89
CA TYR A 18 -3.35 3.27 -0.49
C TYR A 18 -2.56 4.57 -0.46
N ILE A 19 -1.33 4.52 -0.94
CA ILE A 19 -0.43 5.67 -0.99
C ILE A 19 0.17 5.80 -2.38
N GLU A 20 0.24 7.04 -2.83
CA GLU A 20 0.87 7.44 -4.09
C GLU A 20 1.83 8.60 -3.80
N LYS A 21 2.98 8.56 -4.45
CA LYS A 21 4.00 9.61 -4.35
C LYS A 21 4.27 10.15 -5.74
N PHE A 22 4.27 11.48 -5.84
CA PHE A 22 4.45 12.21 -7.07
C PHE A 22 5.65 13.17 -6.98
N SER A 23 6.39 13.27 -8.07
CA SER A 23 7.47 14.25 -8.24
C SER A 23 7.14 15.24 -9.35
N LYS A 24 7.54 16.51 -9.15
CA LYS A 24 7.30 17.59 -10.12
C LYS A 24 8.08 17.28 -11.40
N GLY A 25 7.43 17.36 -12.56
CA GLY A 25 8.04 17.09 -13.86
C GLY A 25 8.18 15.62 -14.24
N ILE A 26 7.77 14.68 -13.37
CA ILE A 26 7.82 13.23 -13.63
C ILE A 26 6.42 12.62 -13.50
N GLY A 27 5.66 13.01 -12.47
CA GLY A 27 4.37 12.39 -12.15
C GLY A 27 4.53 11.32 -11.07
N LEU A 28 3.81 10.19 -11.21
CA LEU A 28 3.79 9.10 -10.23
C LEU A 28 5.14 8.39 -10.19
N VAL A 29 5.80 8.41 -9.04
CA VAL A 29 7.11 7.76 -8.83
C VAL A 29 7.02 6.54 -7.94
N TYR A 30 5.96 6.44 -7.12
CA TYR A 30 5.72 5.28 -6.28
C TYR A 30 4.25 5.13 -5.95
N ARG A 31 3.79 3.88 -5.92
CA ARG A 31 2.45 3.49 -5.51
C ARG A 31 2.53 2.25 -4.64
N GLU A 32 1.83 2.27 -3.52
CA GLU A 32 1.58 1.08 -2.71
C GLU A 32 0.09 0.96 -2.45
N ILE A 33 -0.44 -0.23 -2.76
CA ILE A 33 -1.79 -0.65 -2.44
C ILE A 33 -1.67 -1.88 -1.55
N LYS A 34 -2.32 -1.83 -0.40
CA LYS A 34 -2.46 -2.95 0.51
C LYS A 34 -3.94 -3.06 0.85
N ASP A 35 -4.57 -4.11 0.35
CA ASP A 35 -5.95 -4.46 0.66
C ASP A 35 -5.94 -5.92 1.09
N ILE A 36 -5.82 -6.14 2.40
CA ILE A 36 -5.60 -7.46 2.99
C ILE A 36 -6.65 -7.76 4.04
N TYR A 37 -6.96 -9.04 4.17
CA TYR A 37 -8.00 -9.52 5.04
C TYR A 37 -7.65 -10.87 5.68
N SER A 38 -8.15 -11.09 6.89
CA SER A 38 -8.01 -12.30 7.69
C SER A 38 -9.23 -12.49 8.58
N ASN A 39 -9.92 -13.63 8.47
CA ASN A 39 -11.00 -13.98 9.40
C ASN A 39 -10.47 -14.42 10.77
N THR A 40 -9.28 -15.03 10.80
CA THR A 40 -8.66 -15.50 12.04
C THR A 40 -8.09 -14.32 12.83
N VAL A 41 -8.66 -14.01 14.00
CA VAL A 41 -8.12 -12.98 14.90
C VAL A 41 -7.26 -13.66 15.96
N VAL A 42 -5.95 -13.37 15.97
CA VAL A 42 -5.02 -13.81 17.01
C VAL A 42 -4.57 -12.59 17.82
N ALA A 43 -4.67 -12.68 19.14
CA ALA A 43 -4.28 -11.59 20.04
C ALA A 43 -2.81 -11.19 19.79
N ASN A 44 -2.56 -9.88 19.72
CA ASN A 44 -1.24 -9.27 19.47
C ASN A 44 -0.59 -9.60 18.12
N ILE A 45 -1.29 -10.28 17.19
CA ILE A 45 -0.79 -10.52 15.84
C ILE A 45 -1.55 -9.64 14.83
N PRO A 46 -0.85 -8.73 14.13
CA PRO A 46 -1.48 -7.83 13.16
C PRO A 46 -1.94 -8.59 11.91
N VAL A 47 -2.92 -8.03 11.19
CA VAL A 47 -3.51 -8.66 9.99
C VAL A 47 -2.47 -8.98 8.90
N GLU A 48 -1.41 -8.18 8.80
CA GLU A 48 -0.27 -8.39 7.88
C GLU A 48 0.46 -9.71 8.08
N GLN A 49 0.43 -10.29 9.29
CA GLN A 49 1.12 -11.55 9.60
C GLN A 49 0.20 -12.77 9.50
N ARG A 50 -1.08 -12.55 9.18
CA ARG A 50 -2.12 -13.59 9.12
C ARG A 50 -3.03 -13.42 7.91
N ILE A 51 -2.46 -12.94 6.81
CA ILE A 51 -3.19 -12.67 5.58
C ILE A 51 -3.77 -13.99 5.05
N GLU A 52 -5.09 -14.04 4.90
CA GLU A 52 -5.78 -15.18 4.28
C GLU A 52 -6.16 -14.85 2.83
N LYS A 53 -6.49 -13.58 2.56
CA LYS A 53 -6.87 -13.10 1.23
C LYS A 53 -6.48 -11.64 1.06
N GLY A 54 -6.26 -11.23 -0.19
CA GLY A 54 -6.03 -9.82 -0.52
C GLY A 54 -4.90 -9.61 -1.53
N LEU A 55 -4.47 -8.36 -1.64
CA LEU A 55 -3.45 -7.90 -2.56
C LEU A 55 -2.49 -6.94 -1.83
N ILE A 56 -1.20 -7.17 -2.03
CA ILE A 56 -0.15 -6.19 -1.76
C ILE A 56 0.51 -5.89 -3.10
N TYR A 57 0.32 -4.67 -3.61
CA TYR A 57 0.92 -4.19 -4.85
C TYR A 57 1.86 -3.03 -4.54
N LYS A 58 3.08 -3.13 -5.07
CA LYS A 58 4.10 -2.07 -4.97
C LYS A 58 4.67 -1.78 -6.35
N GLN A 59 4.69 -0.51 -6.70
CA GLN A 59 5.26 0.00 -7.94
C GLN A 59 6.22 1.14 -7.60
N THR A 60 7.41 1.09 -8.19
CA THR A 60 8.43 2.13 -8.05
C THR A 60 9.00 2.45 -9.42
N LEU A 61 9.12 3.74 -9.73
CA LEU A 61 9.83 4.21 -10.91
C LEU A 61 11.35 4.10 -10.66
N VAL A 62 12.05 3.34 -11.49
CA VAL A 62 13.50 3.09 -11.33
C VAL A 62 14.34 4.13 -12.09
N SER A 63 13.97 4.42 -13.34
CA SER A 63 14.60 5.45 -14.16
C SER A 63 13.55 6.23 -14.95
N TYR A 64 13.87 7.48 -15.26
CA TYR A 64 13.05 8.39 -16.06
C TYR A 64 13.95 9.40 -16.78
N GLY A 65 13.84 9.49 -18.10
CA GLY A 65 14.73 10.29 -18.94
C GLY A 65 15.24 9.50 -20.14
N TYR A 66 16.11 10.11 -20.92
CA TYR A 66 16.77 9.51 -22.09
C TYR A 66 18.17 9.02 -21.71
N GLU A 67 18.64 7.97 -22.38
CA GLU A 67 20.06 7.56 -22.38
C GLU A 67 20.94 8.61 -23.07
#